data_AF-A0A2T0BC73-F1
#
_entry.id   AF-A0A2T0BC73-F1
#
_cell.length_a   1.000
_cell.length_b   1.000
_cell.length_c   1.000
_cell.angle_alpha   90.00
_cell.angle_beta   90.00
_cell.angle_gamma   90.00
#
_symmetry.space_group_name_H-M   'P 1'
#
loop_
_entity.id
_entity.type
_entity.pdbx_description
1 polymer ?
#
loop_
_entity_poly.entity_id
_entity_poly.type
_entity_poly.pdbx_seq_one_letter_code
_entity_poly.pdbx_strand_id
1 'polypeptide(L)' 'MLFQMGISIFAISTYDTDYILVKDKDIENAIKALSNERYEIID' A
#
# COMPACT_ATOMS: atom_id res chain seq x y z
N MET A 1 1.00 6.76 -6.64
CA MET A 1 0.01 5.67 -6.58
C MET A 1 0.71 4.32 -6.86
N LEU A 2 0.62 3.34 -5.97
CA LEU A 2 1.41 2.07 -5.95
C LEU A 2 1.49 1.33 -7.30
N PHE A 3 0.40 1.32 -8.08
CA PHE A 3 0.33 0.70 -9.40
C PHE A 3 1.34 1.29 -10.40
N GLN A 4 1.61 2.59 -10.34
CA GLN A 4 2.58 3.26 -11.20
C GLN A 4 4.02 2.82 -10.93
N MET A 5 4.27 2.21 -9.76
CA MET A 5 5.56 1.69 -9.34
C MET A 5 5.68 0.18 -9.54
N GLY A 6 4.71 -0.45 -10.24
CA GLY A 6 4.71 -1.89 -10.51
C GLY A 6 4.41 -2.76 -9.29
N ILE A 7 3.92 -2.17 -8.20
CA ILE A 7 3.56 -2.89 -6.98
C ILE A 7 2.17 -3.49 -7.15
N SER A 8 2.11 -4.81 -7.14
CA SER A 8 0.85 -5.54 -7.20
C SER A 8 0.13 -5.41 -5.86
N ILE A 9 -1.12 -4.96 -5.91
CA ILE A 9 -2.00 -4.82 -4.75
C ILE A 9 -3.13 -5.84 -4.79
N PHE A 10 -3.61 -6.22 -3.61
CA PHE A 10 -4.83 -7.00 -3.43
C PHE A 10 -5.75 -6.26 -2.47
N ALA A 11 -6.91 -5.82 -2.95
CA ALA A 11 -7.84 -5.02 -2.18
C ALA A 11 -8.98 -5.88 -1.61
N ILE A 12 -9.27 -5.69 -0.33
CA ILE A 12 -10.40 -6.31 0.37
C ILE A 12 -11.22 -5.19 1.00
N SER A 13 -12.42 -4.98 0.47
CA SER A 13 -13.38 -4.04 1.06
C SER A 13 -14.23 -4.75 2.09
N THR A 14 -14.20 -4.26 3.33
CA THR A 14 -15.12 -4.66 4.39
C THR A 14 -16.19 -3.60 4.60
N TYR A 15 -17.14 -3.84 5.49
CA TYR A 15 -18.20 -2.87 5.77
C TYR A 15 -17.65 -1.54 6.32
N ASP A 16 -16.61 -1.60 7.15
CA ASP A 16 -16.09 -0.43 7.88
C ASP A 16 -14.85 0.17 7.21
N THR A 17 -14.03 -0.64 6.52
CA THR A 17 -12.77 -0.17 5.95
C THR A 17 -12.31 -1.01 4.76
N ASP A 18 -11.51 -0.38 3.90
CA ASP A 18 -10.79 -1.02 2.82
C ASP A 18 -9.38 -1.42 3.27
N TYR A 19 -9.02 -2.68 3.06
CA TYR A 19 -7.67 -3.18 3.27
C TYR A 19 -6.97 -3.34 1.93
N ILE A 20 -5.75 -2.79 1.81
CA ILE A 20 -4.89 -2.99 0.66
C ILE A 20 -3.69 -3.81 1.10
N LEU A 21 -3.52 -4.98 0.51
CA LEU A 21 -2.43 -5.91 0.77
C LEU A 21 -1.39 -5.81 -0.36
N VAL A 22 -0.12 -5.93 0.00
CA VAL A 22 1.02 -6.04 -0.93
C VAL A 22 1.80 -7.29 -0.62
N LYS A 23 2.62 -7.76 -1.56
CA LYS A 23 3.54 -8.86 -1.28
C LYS A 23 4.61 -8.39 -0.30
N ASP A 24 5.00 -9.29 0.61
CA ASP A 24 6.02 -9.02 1.63
C ASP A 24 7.32 -8.42 1.04
N LYS A 25 7.81 -9.02 -0.05
CA LYS A 25 8.98 -8.54 -0.80
C LYS A 25 8.86 -7.09 -1.33
N ASP A 26 7.64 -6.57 -1.44
CA ASP A 26 7.32 -5.25 -1.98
C ASP A 26 6.92 -4.25 -0.87
N ILE A 27 6.91 -4.66 0.41
CA ILE A 27 6.51 -3.81 1.56
C ILE A 27 7.37 -2.54 1.64
N GLU A 28 8.70 -2.65 1.61
CA GLU A 28 9.56 -1.48 1.71
C GLU A 28 9.32 -0.48 0.57
N ASN A 29 9.09 -0.99 -0.64
CA ASN A 29 8.80 -0.16 -1.81
C ASN A 29 7.43 0.51 -1.67
N ALA A 30 6.43 -0.19 -1.13
CA ALA A 30 5.11 0.36 -0.86
C ALA A 30 5.16 1.46 0.22
N ILE A 31 5.90 1.25 1.32
CA ILE A 31 6.13 2.25 2.37
C ILE A 31 6.78 3.51 1.77
N LYS A 32 7.84 3.36 0.99
CA LYS A 32 8.52 4.50 0.32
C LYS A 32 7.57 5.24 -0.63
N ALA A 33 6.78 4.49 -1.42
CA ALA A 33 5.81 5.06 -2.34
C ALA A 33 4.73 5.88 -1.62
N LEU A 34 4.17 5.34 -0.53
CA LEU A 34 3.13 5.99 0.26
C LEU A 34 3.67 7.20 1.04
N SER A 35 4.86 7.07 1.64
CA SER A 35 5.53 8.18 2.33
C SER A 35 5.82 9.35 1.39
N ASN A 36 6.25 9.08 0.15
CA ASN A 36 6.46 10.12 -0.88
C ASN A 36 5.16 10.84 -1.26
N GLU A 37 4.01 10.17 -1.17
CA GLU A 37 2.69 10.78 -1.37
C GLU A 37 2.11 11.41 -0.10
N ARG A 38 2.93 11.57 0.94
CA ARG A 38 2.59 12.19 2.24
C ARG A 38 1.49 11.46 3.00
N TYR A 39 1.34 10.16 2.79
CA TYR A 39 0.53 9.33 3.67
C TYR A 39 1.27 9.11 5.00
N GLU A 40 0.52 9.14 6.10
CA GLU A 40 1.04 8.83 7.44
C GLU A 40 1.20 7.32 7.60
N ILE A 41 2.36 6.91 8.09
CA ILE A 41 2.70 5.50 8.33
C ILE A 41 2.69 5.29 9.84
N ILE A 42 1.80 4.39 10.28
CA ILE A 42 1.58 4.06 11.69
C ILE A 42 2.20 2.67 11.92
N ASP A 43 3.10 2.58 12.90
CA ASP A 43 3.81 1.35 13.32
C ASP A 43 3.04 0.59 14.41
#